data_AF-A0A951BMR0-F1
#
_entry.id   AF-A0A951BMR0-F1
#
_cell.length_a   1.000
_cell.length_b   1.000
_cell.length_c   1.000
_cell.angle_alpha   90.00
_cell.angle_beta   90.00
_cell.angle_gamma   90.00
#
_symmetry.space_group_name_H-M   'P 1'
#
loop_
_entity.id
_entity.type
_entity.pdbx_description
1 polymer ?
#
loop_
_entity_poly.entity_id
_entity_poly.type
_entity_poly.pdbx_seq_one_letter_code
_entity_poly.pdbx_strand_id
1 'polypeptide(L)' 'MMDVHSYYANGPNKSRRKAIPATCGLHRGPAGFANLLVSMQGESIVLDPHVTGACVISLHADAARTLCNLLMEWLG' A
#
# COMPACT_ATOMS: atom_id res chain seq x y z
N MET A 1 -7.38 -25.85 8.60
CA MET A 1 -6.68 -25.10 7.53
C MET A 1 -7.29 -23.71 7.51
N MET A 2 -6.52 -22.67 7.81
CA MET A 2 -7.01 -21.29 7.83
C MET A 2 -6.99 -20.76 6.40
N ASP A 3 -8.16 -20.35 5.91
CA ASP A 3 -8.36 -19.77 4.58
C ASP A 3 -7.80 -18.34 4.56
N VAL A 4 -6.70 -18.12 3.82
CA VAL A 4 -5.98 -16.82 3.75
C VAL A 4 -6.76 -15.76 2.97
N HIS A 5 -7.89 -16.11 2.36
CA HIS A 5 -8.65 -15.24 1.47
C HIS A 5 -9.72 -14.35 2.13
N SER A 6 -9.91 -14.38 3.45
CA SER A 6 -11.07 -13.74 4.09
C SER A 6 -10.85 -12.32 4.67
N TYR A 7 -9.64 -11.76 4.67
CA TYR A 7 -9.42 -10.40 5.21
C TYR A 7 -9.94 -9.26 4.30
N TYR A 8 -10.52 -9.59 3.13
CA TYR A 8 -11.00 -8.62 2.14
C TYR A 8 -12.52 -8.66 1.90
N ALA A 9 -13.35 -8.73 2.95
CA ALA A 9 -14.81 -8.66 2.80
C ALA A 9 -15.44 -7.38 3.44
N ASN A 10 -15.49 -6.33 2.61
CA ASN A 10 -16.51 -5.28 2.41
C ASN A 10 -17.46 -4.79 3.54
N GLY A 11 -17.47 -3.45 3.71
CA GLY A 11 -18.61 -2.63 4.14
C GLY A 11 -18.62 -1.27 3.39
N PRO A 12 -19.76 -0.56 3.25
CA PRO A 12 -19.98 0.55 2.30
C PRO A 12 -19.42 1.90 2.77
N ASN A 13 -18.19 1.91 3.27
CA ASN A 13 -17.37 3.09 3.32
C ASN A 13 -16.27 2.84 2.30
N LYS A 14 -16.28 3.53 1.15
CA LYS A 14 -15.14 3.54 0.22
C LYS A 14 -14.00 4.29 0.91
N SER A 15 -13.46 3.67 1.96
CA SER A 15 -12.31 4.17 2.68
C SER A 15 -11.25 4.37 1.62
N ARG A 16 -10.80 5.61 1.50
CA ARG A 16 -9.66 6.00 0.66
C ARG A 16 -8.37 5.30 1.09
N ARG A 17 -8.43 4.50 2.16
CA ARG A 17 -7.36 3.73 2.77
C ARG A 17 -7.48 2.25 2.44
N LYS A 18 -6.39 1.65 1.95
CA LYS A 18 -6.23 0.22 1.63
C LYS A 18 -4.95 -0.29 2.28
N ALA A 19 -4.93 -1.56 2.66
CA ALA A 19 -3.72 -2.24 3.13
C ALA A 19 -3.33 -3.32 2.13
N ILE A 20 -2.06 -3.33 1.74
CA ILE A 20 -1.47 -4.26 0.77
C ILE A 20 -0.36 -5.03 1.49
N PRO A 21 -0.40 -6.36 1.56
CA PRO A 21 0.70 -7.15 2.07
C PRO A 21 1.98 -6.86 1.30
N ALA A 22 3.07 -6.61 2.02
CA ALA A 22 4.36 -6.24 1.46
C ALA A 22 5.49 -6.85 2.30
N THR A 23 6.71 -6.79 1.76
CA THR A 23 7.91 -7.21 2.46
C THR A 23 8.89 -6.05 2.52
N CYS A 24 9.33 -5.69 3.72
CA CYS A 24 10.39 -4.72 3.93
C CYS A 24 11.74 -5.37 3.57
N GLY A 25 12.49 -4.78 2.63
CA GLY A 25 13.80 -5.33 2.24
C GLY A 25 14.87 -5.25 3.34
N LEU A 26 14.69 -4.34 4.32
CA LEU A 26 15.60 -4.16 5.45
C LEU A 26 15.51 -5.32 6.44
N HIS A 27 14.30 -5.74 6.79
CA HIS A 27 14.05 -6.84 7.72
C HIS A 27 13.72 -8.10 6.90
N ARG A 28 14.49 -9.18 7.05
CA ARG A 28 14.29 -10.41 6.24
C ARG A 28 13.31 -11.37 6.92
N GLY A 29 12.72 -12.27 6.13
CA GLY A 29 11.87 -13.35 6.65
C GLY A 29 10.59 -12.83 7.32
N PRO A 30 10.09 -13.51 8.37
CA PRO A 30 8.85 -13.10 9.06
C PRO A 30 8.88 -11.70 9.65
N ALA A 31 10.06 -11.23 10.08
CA ALA A 31 10.24 -9.86 10.59
C ALA A 31 10.17 -8.80 9.47
N GLY A 32 10.29 -9.23 8.21
CA GLY A 32 10.11 -8.41 7.02
C GLY A 32 8.68 -8.23 6.59
N PHE A 33 7.75 -9.03 7.11
CA PHE A 33 6.35 -8.90 6.78
C PHE A 33 5.84 -7.52 7.24
N ALA A 34 5.28 -6.79 6.29
CA ALA A 34 4.75 -5.46 6.50
C ALA A 34 3.44 -5.30 5.73
N ASN A 35 2.59 -4.38 6.18
CA ASN A 35 1.44 -3.96 5.39
C ASN A 35 1.73 -2.57 4.85
N LEU A 36 1.81 -2.45 3.53
CA LEU A 36 1.80 -1.16 2.88
C LEU A 36 0.41 -0.57 2.96
N LEU A 37 0.29 0.47 3.77
CA LEU A 37 -0.91 1.25 3.85
C LEU A 37 -0.91 2.33 2.76
N VAL A 38 -1.93 2.29 1.91
CA VAL A 38 -2.15 3.28 0.86
C VAL A 38 -3.37 4.10 1.25
N SER A 39 -3.27 5.43 1.25
CA SER A 39 -4.41 6.31 1.50
C SER A 39 -4.42 7.55 0.59
N MET A 40 -5.59 8.15 0.38
CA MET A 40 -5.69 9.44 -0.32
C MET A 40 -5.94 10.56 0.68
N GLN A 41 -5.05 11.55 0.73
CA GLN A 41 -5.14 12.73 1.59
C GLN A 41 -5.07 13.99 0.73
N GLY A 42 -6.18 14.74 0.66
CA GLY A 42 -6.31 15.83 -0.31
C GLY A 42 -6.11 15.32 -1.74
N GLU A 43 -5.07 15.83 -2.40
CA GLU A 43 -4.65 15.48 -3.77
C GLU A 43 -3.44 14.53 -3.82
N SER A 44 -2.99 14.02 -2.67
CA SER A 44 -1.82 13.16 -2.58
C SER A 44 -2.18 11.72 -2.21
N ILE A 45 -1.49 10.78 -2.83
CA ILE A 45 -1.45 9.37 -2.42
C ILE A 45 -0.36 9.22 -1.36
N VAL A 46 -0.72 8.67 -0.21
CA VAL A 46 0.18 8.44 0.92
C VAL A 46 0.43 6.94 1.06
N LEU A 47 1.71 6.57 1.10
CA LEU A 47 2.24 5.22 1.23
C LEU A 47 2.99 5.10 2.56
N ASP A 48 2.47 4.29 3.48
CA ASP A 48 3.07 4.01 4.79
C ASP A 48 3.35 2.49 4.91
N PRO A 49 4.60 2.04 4.69
CA PRO A 49 4.96 0.63 4.69
C PRO A 49 5.06 0.02 6.09
N HIS A 50 5.17 0.81 7.15
CA HIS A 50 5.33 0.26 8.50
C HIS A 50 4.07 0.41 9.35
N VAL A 51 3.05 1.14 8.90
CA VAL A 51 1.79 1.43 9.62
C VAL A 51 2.04 2.13 10.99
N THR A 52 3.30 2.44 11.30
CA THR A 52 3.74 3.20 12.47
C THR A 52 3.90 4.69 12.17
N GLY A 53 3.78 5.10 10.90
CA GLY A 53 4.10 6.45 10.45
C GLY A 53 5.60 6.78 10.45
N ALA A 54 6.49 5.83 10.75
CA ALA A 54 7.93 6.07 10.81
C ALA A 54 8.56 6.29 9.43
N CYS A 55 7.95 5.75 8.38
CA CYS A 55 8.34 5.96 6.99
C CYS A 55 7.07 6.31 6.21
N VAL A 56 6.92 7.54 5.72
CA VAL A 56 5.74 7.94 4.95
C VAL A 56 6.20 8.58 3.64
N ILE A 57 5.75 8.02 2.52
CA ILE A 57 5.98 8.57 1.18
C ILE A 57 4.68 9.19 0.71
N SER A 58 4.71 10.47 0.34
CA SER A 58 3.56 11.18 -0.23
C SER A 58 3.82 11.52 -1.68
N LEU A 59 2.91 11.12 -2.56
CA LEU A 59 2.97 11.35 -4.00
C LEU A 59 1.83 12.28 -4.40
N HIS A 60 2.17 13.48 -4.89
CA HIS A 60 1.20 14.34 -5.58
C HIS A 60 0.82 13.74 -6.94
N ALA A 61 -0.22 14.30 -7.57
CA ALA A 61 -0.84 13.78 -8.78
C ALA A 61 0.16 13.37 -9.89
N ASP A 62 1.17 14.20 -10.18
CA ASP A 62 2.10 13.89 -11.28
C ASP A 62 3.05 12.74 -10.95
N ALA A 63 3.62 12.72 -9.74
CA ALA A 63 4.46 11.61 -9.29
C ALA A 63 3.65 10.30 -9.20
N ALA A 64 2.39 10.38 -8.76
CA ALA A 64 1.48 9.24 -8.72
C ALA A 64 1.17 8.70 -10.13
N ARG A 65 0.96 9.58 -11.11
CA ARG A 65 0.78 9.19 -12.52
C ARG A 65 2.03 8.53 -13.09
N THR A 66 3.22 9.09 -12.82
CA THR A 66 4.49 8.48 -13.25
C THR A 66 4.65 7.07 -12.68
N LEU A 67 4.38 6.89 -11.38
CA LEU A 67 4.40 5.57 -10.76
C LEU A 67 3.39 4.61 -11.41
N CYS A 68 2.16 5.07 -11.65
CA CYS A 68 1.13 4.27 -12.32
C CYS A 68 1.57 3.82 -13.72
N ASN A 69 2.13 4.72 -14.52
CA ASN A 69 2.61 4.42 -15.86
C ASN A 69 3.74 3.38 -15.84
N LEU A 70 4.71 3.52 -14.92
CA LEU A 70 5.78 2.54 -14.74
C LEU A 70 5.25 1.17 -14.31
N LEU A 71 4.28 1.13 -13.40
CA LEU A 71 3.67 -0.12 -12.98
C LEU A 71 2.90 -0.81 -14.12
N MET A 72 2.16 -0.05 -14.92
CA MET A 72 1.47 -0.58 -16.11
C MET A 72 2.48 -1.10 -17.15
N GLU A 73 3.57 -0.36 -17.40
CA GLU A 73 4.62 -0.80 -18.31
C GLU A 73 5.24 -2.14 -17.86
N TRP A 74 5.45 -2.34 -16.56
CA TRP A 74 6.09 -3.54 -16.04
C TRP A 74 5.14 -4.72 -15.86
N LEU A 75 3.84 -4.48 -15.65
CA LEU A 75 2.86 -5.53 -15.33
C LEU A 75 1.98 -5.92 -16.53
N GLY A 76 1.93 -5.11 -17.59
CA GLY A 76 1.08 -5.31 -18.77
C GLY A 76 -0.34 -4.80 -18.59
#